data_AF-A0A7W9V5I2-F1
#
_entry.id   AF-A0A7W9V5I2-F1
#
_cell.length_a   1.000
_cell.length_b   1.000
_cell.length_c   1.000
_cell.angle_alpha   90.00
_cell.angle_beta   90.00
_cell.angle_gamma   90.00
#
_symmetry.space_group_name_H-M   'P 1'
#
loop_
_entity.id
_entity.type
_entity.pdbx_description
1 polymer ?
#
loop_
_entity_poly.entity_id
_entity_poly.type
_entity_poly.pdbx_seq_one_letter_code
_entity_poly.pdbx_strand_id
1 'polypeptide(L)'
;MSTSDDSRDNAGTKSKPALAEGVSATPYQGTFTVVNCTGQTINNVSVKHTCGDYMDPAASASLPAGGAIASTPLRAQTGSNDYWNLSFQMSDGSSRSRNSKQCNYVQSDAPGTCIIALYASSFSVLTPVSSPCMNNSYD
;
A
#
# COMPACT_ATOMS: atom_id res chain seq x y z
N MET A 1 -53.26 30.43 -2.47
CA MET A 1 -52.65 30.06 -1.17
C MET A 1 -52.05 28.68 -1.39
N SER A 2 -50.85 28.57 -1.98
CA SER A 2 -49.53 28.71 -1.35
C SER A 2 -49.40 27.88 -0.08
N THR A 3 -48.75 26.72 -0.19
CA THR A 3 -47.55 26.40 0.59
C THR A 3 -46.71 25.40 -0.22
N SER A 4 -45.48 25.80 -0.46
CA SER A 4 -44.39 25.05 -1.06
C SER A 4 -43.87 24.01 -0.05
N ASP A 5 -43.43 22.85 -0.52
CA ASP A 5 -42.38 22.11 0.17
C ASP A 5 -41.30 21.70 -0.83
N ASP A 6 -40.16 22.32 -0.62
CA ASP A 6 -38.90 22.23 -1.34
C ASP A 6 -38.02 21.30 -0.51
N SER A 7 -37.55 20.19 -1.08
CA SER A 7 -36.61 19.30 -0.41
C SER A 7 -35.60 18.75 -1.40
N ARG A 8 -34.73 19.68 -1.82
CA ARG A 8 -33.27 19.60 -1.90
C ARG A 8 -32.65 18.21 -2.03
N ASP A 9 -31.91 18.07 -3.13
CA ASP A 9 -30.80 17.15 -3.32
C ASP A 9 -29.93 16.99 -2.07
N ASN A 10 -29.58 15.76 -1.73
CA ASN A 10 -28.35 15.48 -0.99
C ASN A 10 -27.61 14.29 -1.63
N ALA A 11 -26.67 14.62 -2.50
CA ALA A 11 -25.62 13.72 -2.93
C ALA A 11 -24.72 13.40 -1.74
N GLY A 12 -24.54 12.12 -1.41
CA GLY A 12 -23.49 11.77 -0.44
C GLY A 12 -23.63 10.42 0.23
N THR A 13 -23.14 9.37 -0.44
CA THR A 13 -22.17 8.37 0.05
C THR A 13 -22.25 7.16 -0.86
N LYS A 14 -21.25 6.98 -1.74
CA LYS A 14 -21.04 5.69 -2.40
C LYS A 14 -20.53 4.74 -1.32
N SER A 15 -21.46 4.10 -0.61
CA SER A 15 -21.18 2.98 0.28
C SER A 15 -20.33 1.98 -0.48
N LYS A 16 -19.17 1.65 0.08
CA LYS A 16 -18.32 0.53 -0.37
C LYS A 16 -19.25 -0.68 -0.55
N PRO A 17 -19.26 -1.38 -1.69
CA PRO A 17 -20.11 -2.55 -1.87
C PRO A 17 -19.85 -3.51 -0.71
N ALA A 18 -20.87 -3.74 0.11
CA ALA A 18 -20.85 -4.83 1.07
C ALA A 18 -20.74 -6.13 0.26
N LEU A 19 -19.84 -7.02 0.65
CA LEU A 19 -19.80 -8.37 0.09
C LEU A 19 -21.20 -8.99 0.30
N ALA A 20 -21.73 -9.64 -0.73
CA ALA A 20 -23.03 -10.31 -0.66
C ALA A 20 -23.05 -11.29 0.52
N GLU A 21 -24.20 -11.40 1.19
CA GLU A 21 -24.38 -12.32 2.31
C GLU A 21 -23.90 -13.74 1.93
N GLY A 22 -22.95 -14.29 2.69
CA GLY A 22 -22.43 -15.64 2.50
C GLY A 22 -21.04 -15.75 1.87
N VAL A 23 -20.40 -14.66 1.43
CA VAL A 23 -18.99 -14.69 1.00
C VAL A 23 -18.09 -14.24 2.15
N SER A 24 -17.45 -15.19 2.84
CA SER A 24 -16.43 -14.86 3.85
C SER A 24 -15.11 -14.47 3.19
N ALA A 25 -14.43 -13.48 3.77
CA ALA A 25 -13.06 -13.15 3.37
C ALA A 25 -12.16 -14.36 3.61
N THR A 26 -11.41 -14.77 2.59
CA THR A 26 -10.45 -15.88 2.67
C THR A 26 -9.06 -15.29 2.85
N PRO A 27 -8.38 -15.53 4.00
CA PRO A 27 -7.05 -15.01 4.24
C PRO A 27 -5.99 -15.80 3.46
N TYR A 28 -4.93 -15.10 3.07
CA TYR A 28 -3.72 -15.67 2.47
C TYR A 28 -2.52 -14.81 2.84
N GLN A 29 -1.32 -15.36 2.66
CA GLN A 29 -0.09 -14.74 3.14
C GLN A 29 1.09 -14.95 2.21
N GLY A 30 2.02 -14.02 2.28
CA GLY A 30 3.39 -14.16 1.76
C GLY A 30 4.31 -13.22 2.53
N THR A 31 5.21 -12.56 1.80
CA THR A 31 6.12 -11.58 2.39
C THR A 31 6.29 -10.35 1.50
N PHE A 32 6.82 -9.28 2.05
CA PHE A 32 7.37 -8.17 1.27
C PHE A 32 8.77 -7.79 1.75
N THR A 33 9.56 -7.24 0.84
CA THR A 33 10.87 -6.63 1.14
C THR A 33 10.88 -5.20 0.62
N VAL A 34 11.58 -4.30 1.31
CA VAL A 34 11.73 -2.90 0.90
C VAL A 34 13.16 -2.70 0.42
N VAL A 35 13.34 -2.29 -0.83
CA VAL A 35 14.65 -2.13 -1.47
C VAL A 35 14.89 -0.67 -1.79
N ASN A 36 16.06 -0.17 -1.41
CA ASN A 36 16.49 1.18 -1.71
C ASN A 36 17.15 1.26 -3.09
N CYS A 37 16.40 1.77 -4.07
CA CYS A 37 16.86 2.02 -5.44
C CYS A 37 17.09 3.53 -5.71
N THR A 38 17.21 4.35 -4.67
CA THR A 38 17.37 5.82 -4.83
C THR A 38 18.77 6.23 -5.29
N GLY A 39 19.75 5.35 -5.17
CA GLY A 39 21.17 5.66 -5.38
C GLY A 39 21.83 6.39 -4.19
N GLN A 40 21.08 6.67 -3.12
CA GLN A 40 21.54 7.34 -1.90
C GLN A 40 21.19 6.49 -0.68
N THR A 41 21.81 6.75 0.48
CA THR A 41 21.33 6.19 1.74
C THR A 41 20.01 6.86 2.10
N ILE A 42 19.01 6.07 2.53
CA ILE A 42 17.78 6.58 3.13
C ILE A 42 17.82 6.38 4.64
N ASN A 43 17.28 7.33 5.37
CA ASN A 43 17.17 7.36 6.82
C ASN A 43 15.69 7.27 7.21
N ASN A 44 15.43 6.64 8.36
CA ASN A 44 14.10 6.51 8.95
C ASN A 44 13.04 6.02 7.96
N VAL A 45 13.36 4.97 7.20
CA VAL A 45 12.41 4.37 6.26
C VAL A 45 11.34 3.60 7.02
N SER A 46 10.08 3.86 6.66
CA SER A 46 8.91 3.17 7.16
C SER A 46 8.01 2.81 5.98
N VAL A 47 7.59 1.56 5.91
CA VAL A 47 6.62 1.06 4.94
C VAL A 47 5.57 0.25 5.70
N LYS A 48 4.30 0.49 5.40
CA LYS A 48 3.18 -0.18 6.04
C LYS A 48 2.17 -0.63 4.99
N HIS A 49 1.94 -1.94 4.98
CA HIS A 49 0.86 -2.59 4.26
C HIS A 49 -0.40 -2.68 5.13
N THR A 50 -1.58 -2.47 4.55
CA THR A 50 -2.87 -2.70 5.22
C THR A 50 -3.87 -3.36 4.27
N CYS A 51 -4.58 -4.40 4.75
CA CYS A 51 -5.61 -5.11 4.01
C CYS A 51 -6.66 -5.65 4.99
N GLY A 52 -7.90 -5.16 4.92
CA GLY A 52 -8.91 -5.46 5.95
C GLY A 52 -8.45 -5.00 7.33
N ASP A 53 -8.42 -5.91 8.30
CA ASP A 53 -7.91 -5.68 9.66
C ASP A 53 -6.41 -5.95 9.80
N TYR A 54 -5.74 -6.39 8.73
CA TYR A 54 -4.30 -6.63 8.74
C TYR A 54 -3.51 -5.34 8.59
N MET A 55 -2.41 -5.25 9.35
CA MET A 55 -1.42 -4.19 9.30
C MET A 55 -0.04 -4.80 9.46
N ASP A 56 0.80 -4.64 8.44
CA ASP A 56 2.14 -5.22 8.39
C ASP A 56 3.20 -4.11 8.19
N PRO A 57 3.87 -3.68 9.27
CA PRO A 57 4.89 -2.64 9.20
C PRO A 57 6.30 -3.20 8.97
N ALA A 58 7.09 -2.48 8.18
CA ALA A 58 8.53 -2.67 8.02
C ALA A 58 9.24 -1.32 8.19
N ALA A 59 10.34 -1.29 8.93
CA ALA A 59 11.09 -0.06 9.16
C ALA A 59 12.59 -0.32 9.29
N SER A 60 13.40 0.68 8.95
CA SER A 60 14.82 0.72 9.26
C SER A 60 15.27 2.15 9.55
N ALA A 61 16.14 2.32 10.55
CA ALA A 61 16.73 3.61 10.86
C ALA A 61 17.65 4.12 9.74
N SER A 62 18.32 3.19 9.04
CA SER A 62 19.16 3.49 7.89
C SER A 62 19.11 2.34 6.89
N LEU A 63 19.02 2.66 5.62
CA LEU A 63 19.03 1.69 4.54
C LEU A 63 19.98 2.19 3.43
N PRO A 64 21.17 1.59 3.26
CA PRO A 64 22.13 2.03 2.25
C PRO A 64 21.59 1.85 0.83
N ALA A 65 22.18 2.52 -0.15
CA ALA A 65 21.83 2.34 -1.56
C ALA A 65 22.00 0.86 -1.96
N GLY A 66 20.99 0.28 -2.61
CA GLY A 66 20.92 -1.15 -2.94
C GLY A 66 20.61 -2.08 -1.75
N GLY A 67 20.54 -1.53 -0.53
CA GLY A 67 20.17 -2.29 0.66
C GLY A 67 18.69 -2.65 0.68
N ALA A 68 18.35 -3.67 1.47
CA ALA A 68 16.98 -4.11 1.70
C ALA A 68 16.64 -4.26 3.18
N ILE A 69 15.40 -3.94 3.56
CA ILE A 69 14.84 -4.39 4.84
C ILE A 69 14.57 -5.89 4.72
N ALA A 70 14.84 -6.66 5.78
CA ALA A 70 14.53 -8.09 5.79
C ALA A 70 13.05 -8.35 5.48
N SER A 71 12.76 -9.52 4.89
CA SER A 71 11.41 -9.90 4.51
C SER A 71 10.44 -9.82 5.70
N THR A 72 9.36 -9.07 5.52
CA THR A 72 8.30 -8.86 6.50
C THR A 72 7.07 -9.67 6.08
N PRO A 73 6.32 -10.29 7.01
CA PRO A 73 5.07 -10.95 6.67
C PRO A 73 4.10 -10.00 5.93
N LEU A 74 3.43 -10.52 4.90
CA LEU A 74 2.34 -9.82 4.20
C LEU A 74 1.08 -10.65 4.39
N ARG A 75 0.08 -10.10 5.09
CA ARG A 75 -1.23 -10.74 5.29
C ARG A 75 -2.30 -10.00 4.50
N ALA A 76 -3.02 -10.74 3.67
CA ALA A 76 -4.08 -10.21 2.83
C ALA A 76 -5.32 -11.13 2.89
N GLN A 77 -6.43 -10.66 2.34
CA GLN A 77 -7.66 -11.44 2.26
C GLN A 77 -8.47 -11.10 1.03
N THR A 78 -9.28 -12.06 0.56
CA THR A 78 -10.20 -11.80 -0.56
C THR A 78 -11.25 -10.74 -0.18
N GLY A 79 -11.70 -9.95 -1.15
CA GLY A 79 -12.70 -8.90 -0.93
C GLY A 79 -12.19 -7.65 -0.22
N SER A 80 -10.88 -7.52 0.02
CA SER A 80 -10.22 -6.33 0.55
C SER A 80 -9.14 -5.83 -0.41
N ASN A 81 -8.89 -4.51 -0.37
CA ASN A 81 -7.79 -3.90 -1.12
C ASN A 81 -6.57 -3.78 -0.23
N ASP A 82 -5.40 -3.89 -0.84
CA ASP A 82 -4.12 -3.66 -0.18
C ASP A 82 -3.69 -2.21 -0.39
N TYR A 83 -3.42 -1.51 0.72
CA TYR A 83 -2.95 -0.14 0.72
C TYR A 83 -1.56 -0.04 1.31
N TRP A 84 -0.72 0.74 0.63
CA TRP A 84 0.67 0.97 1.00
C TRP A 84 0.87 2.40 1.46
N ASN A 85 1.51 2.54 2.61
CA ASN A 85 1.95 3.79 3.17
C ASN A 85 3.46 3.74 3.32
N LEU A 86 4.15 4.81 2.97
CA LEU A 86 5.60 4.86 3.06
C LEU A 86 6.08 6.26 3.40
N SER A 87 7.20 6.33 4.09
CA SER A 87 7.93 7.56 4.35
C SER A 87 9.42 7.28 4.57
N PHE A 88 10.27 8.18 4.11
CA PHE A 88 11.72 8.16 4.37
C PHE A 88 12.33 9.53 4.11
N GLN A 89 13.57 9.72 4.58
CA GLN A 89 14.39 10.88 4.26
C GLN A 89 15.65 10.42 3.52
N MET A 90 15.99 11.05 2.41
CA MET A 90 17.25 10.81 1.70
C MET A 90 18.41 11.57 2.38
N SER A 91 19.65 11.15 2.13
CA SER A 91 20.84 11.82 2.67
C SER A 91 21.00 13.28 2.25
N ASP A 92 20.41 13.69 1.13
CA ASP A 92 20.36 15.09 0.68
C ASP A 92 19.39 15.97 1.49
N GLY A 93 18.70 15.39 2.47
CA GLY A 93 17.74 16.08 3.33
C GLY A 93 16.30 16.02 2.82
N SER A 94 16.07 15.58 1.59
CA SER A 94 14.74 15.50 0.99
C SER A 94 13.91 14.39 1.63
N SER A 95 12.66 14.70 1.99
CA SER A 95 11.70 13.70 2.45
C SER A 95 10.83 13.21 1.30
N ARG A 96 10.44 11.93 1.38
CA ARG A 96 9.46 11.31 0.49
C ARG A 96 8.40 10.65 1.33
N SER A 97 7.15 10.78 0.91
CA SER A 97 6.04 10.06 1.54
C SER A 97 4.96 9.77 0.52
N ARG A 98 4.21 8.70 0.78
CA ARG A 98 2.95 8.42 0.11
C ARG A 98 2.04 7.69 1.08
N ASN A 99 0.81 8.15 1.22
CA ASN A 99 -0.19 7.48 2.04
C ASN A 99 -1.26 6.81 1.18
N SER A 100 -1.77 5.69 1.66
CA SER A 100 -2.91 4.96 1.11
C SER A 100 -2.85 4.69 -0.41
N LYS A 101 -1.67 4.35 -0.95
CA LYS A 101 -1.57 3.92 -2.35
C LYS A 101 -2.13 2.49 -2.47
N GLN A 102 -3.23 2.34 -3.20
CA GLN A 102 -3.79 1.02 -3.50
C GLN A 102 -2.89 0.27 -4.51
N CYS A 103 -2.38 -0.91 -4.10
CA CYS A 103 -1.62 -1.83 -4.94
C CYS A 103 -1.79 -3.25 -4.39
N ASN A 104 -2.57 -4.08 -5.09
CA ASN A 104 -3.04 -5.34 -4.54
C ASN A 104 -1.99 -6.46 -4.59
N TYR A 105 -1.92 -7.23 -3.52
CA TYR A 105 -1.29 -8.55 -3.46
C TYR A 105 -2.42 -9.57 -3.47
N VAL A 106 -2.55 -10.33 -4.56
CA VAL A 106 -3.70 -11.22 -4.75
C VAL A 106 -3.37 -12.67 -4.41
N GLN A 107 -4.37 -13.52 -4.30
CA GLN A 107 -4.18 -14.92 -3.90
C GLN A 107 -3.21 -15.69 -4.80
N SER A 108 -3.13 -15.37 -6.10
CA SER A 108 -2.16 -15.99 -7.03
C SER A 108 -0.71 -15.56 -6.78
N ASP A 109 -0.48 -14.48 -6.04
CA ASP A 109 0.85 -14.05 -5.62
C ASP A 109 1.37 -14.83 -4.41
N ALA A 110 0.49 -15.48 -3.65
CA ALA A 110 0.85 -16.26 -2.47
C ALA A 110 1.48 -17.61 -2.82
N PRO A 111 2.51 -18.07 -2.07
CA PRO A 111 3.14 -17.45 -0.90
C PRO A 111 4.35 -16.55 -1.24
N GLY A 112 4.42 -16.02 -2.46
CA GLY A 112 5.56 -15.28 -3.00
C GLY A 112 5.83 -13.94 -2.30
N THR A 113 6.99 -13.36 -2.62
CA THR A 113 7.49 -12.12 -2.03
C THR A 113 7.25 -10.92 -2.93
N CYS A 114 6.54 -9.91 -2.43
CA CYS A 114 6.48 -8.58 -3.04
C CYS A 114 7.77 -7.79 -2.84
N ILE A 115 8.17 -7.01 -3.83
CA ILE A 115 9.29 -6.08 -3.72
C ILE A 115 8.76 -4.66 -3.76
N ILE A 116 9.06 -3.89 -2.71
CA ILE A 116 8.79 -2.45 -2.63
C ILE A 116 10.07 -1.72 -3.00
N ALA A 117 10.19 -1.32 -4.27
CA ALA A 117 11.36 -0.63 -4.80
C ALA A 117 11.19 0.89 -4.65
N LEU A 118 12.05 1.53 -3.86
CA LEU A 118 12.03 2.97 -3.62
C LEU A 118 13.02 3.68 -4.55
N TYR A 119 12.55 4.56 -5.44
CA TYR A 119 13.39 5.41 -6.30
C TYR A 119 13.38 6.85 -5.78
N ALA A 120 14.22 7.72 -6.34
CA ALA A 120 14.34 9.10 -5.85
C ALA A 120 13.04 9.93 -6.01
N SER A 121 12.22 9.63 -7.01
CA SER A 121 10.99 10.39 -7.35
C SER A 121 9.71 9.54 -7.40
N SER A 122 9.83 8.23 -7.26
CA SER A 122 8.68 7.32 -7.30
C SER A 122 8.99 6.01 -6.58
N PHE A 123 8.00 5.15 -6.42
CA PHE A 123 8.20 3.77 -5.96
C PHE A 123 7.37 2.79 -6.79
N SER A 124 7.76 1.52 -6.74
CA SER A 124 7.00 0.43 -7.35
C SER A 124 6.71 -0.67 -6.34
N VAL A 125 5.53 -1.29 -6.47
CA VAL A 125 5.17 -2.53 -5.77
C VAL A 125 5.18 -3.64 -6.81
N LEU A 126 6.23 -4.46 -6.78
CA LEU A 126 6.39 -5.58 -7.71
C LEU A 126 5.78 -6.83 -7.08
N THR A 127 4.72 -7.33 -7.70
CA THR A 127 4.05 -8.56 -7.29
C THR A 127 4.68 -9.78 -7.99
N PRO A 128 4.68 -10.96 -7.36
CA PRO A 128 5.25 -12.18 -7.92
C PRO A 128 4.62 -12.67 -9.23
N VAL A 129 3.28 -12.62 -9.34
CA VAL A 129 2.52 -13.24 -10.44
C VAL A 129 1.55 -12.24 -11.07
N SER A 130 0.86 -11.45 -10.25
CA SER A 130 -0.13 -10.47 -10.70
C SER A 130 0.52 -9.23 -11.30
N SER A 131 -0.30 -8.29 -11.78
CA SER A 131 0.19 -7.05 -12.39
C SER A 131 0.86 -6.14 -11.35
N PRO A 132 2.12 -5.71 -11.57
CA PRO A 132 2.81 -4.84 -10.64
C PRO A 132 2.28 -3.41 -10.68
N CYS A 133 2.51 -2.70 -9.59
CA CYS A 133 2.08 -1.33 -9.37
C CYS A 133 3.28 -0.39 -9.58
N MET A 134 3.51 0.02 -10.82
CA MET A 134 4.76 0.68 -11.22
C MET A 134 4.73 2.21 -11.06
N ASN A 135 5.90 2.78 -10.75
CA ASN A 135 6.22 4.22 -10.88
C ASN A 135 5.21 5.17 -10.21
N ASN A 136 4.80 4.85 -8.99
CA ASN A 136 3.91 5.69 -8.20
C ASN A 136 4.65 6.91 -7.66
N SER A 137 4.15 8.11 -7.96
CA SER A 137 4.72 9.35 -7.41
C SER A 137 4.54 9.41 -5.90
N TYR A 138 5.50 10.05 -5.25
CA TYR A 138 5.34 10.55 -3.88
C TYR A 138 4.41 11.78 -3.87
N ASP A 139 3.96 12.14 -2.67
CA ASP A 139 3.22 13.37 -2.40
C ASP A 139 4.14 14.60 -2.32
#